data_AF-A0A0F3N3F5-F1
#
_entry.id   AF-A0A0F3N3F5-F1
#
_cell.length_a   1.000
_cell.length_b   1.000
_cell.length_c   1.000
_cell.angle_alpha   90.00
_cell.angle_beta   90.00
_cell.angle_gamma   90.00
#
_symmetry.space_group_name_H-M   'P 1'
#
loop_
_entity.id
_entity.type
_entity.pdbx_description
1 polymer ?
#
loop_
_entity_poly.entity_id
_entity_poly.type
_entity_poly.pdbx_seq_one_letter_code
_entity_poly.pdbx_strand_id
1 'polypeptide(L)'
;MAAALKGLRNDDLYTNAKKQLAAKELIANQISLLNVRTQISRRQGNIYPKAVSIQANILNELGFELTSYQKQVIEEIECDQSNKIEMVRLLQGDVGSGKTLVALLTMVNVVATGFQATLMAPTDLLANQHYEFFVKALKNTNIRVGLLTGKILGQLVKIL
;
A
#
# COMPACT_ATOMS: atom_id res chain seq x y z
N MET A 1 27.05 40.44 17.92
CA MET A 1 26.91 39.35 16.94
C MET A 1 28.06 39.31 15.90
N ALA A 2 28.58 40.46 15.45
CA ALA A 2 29.70 40.52 14.48
C ALA A 2 31.09 40.08 15.01
N ALA A 3 31.31 40.01 16.33
CA ALA A 3 32.60 39.63 16.92
C ALA A 3 32.81 38.11 17.05
N ALA A 4 31.74 37.29 17.01
CA ALA A 4 31.84 35.83 17.12
C ALA A 4 32.21 35.14 15.79
N LEU A 5 32.13 35.88 14.67
CA LEU A 5 32.39 35.38 13.33
C LEU A 5 33.87 35.48 12.90
N LYS A 6 34.69 36.25 13.63
CA LYS A 6 36.10 36.52 13.27
C LYS A 6 37.06 35.35 13.56
N GLY A 7 36.63 34.32 14.28
CA GLY A 7 37.48 33.18 14.70
C GLY A 7 37.05 31.82 14.13
N LEU A 8 35.97 31.75 13.36
CA LEU A 8 35.54 30.51 12.72
C LEU A 8 36.18 30.43 11.33
N ARG A 9 36.89 29.34 11.04
CA ARG A 9 37.35 29.03 9.68
C ARG A 9 36.16 29.15 8.74
N ASN A 10 36.32 29.77 7.57
CA ASN A 10 35.24 29.92 6.59
C ASN A 10 34.55 28.57 6.27
N ASP A 11 35.30 27.47 6.35
CA ASP A 11 34.81 26.10 6.19
C ASP A 11 33.80 25.67 7.28
N ASP A 12 33.97 26.13 8.53
CA ASP A 12 33.07 25.82 9.65
C ASP A 12 31.75 26.59 9.54
N LEU A 13 31.82 27.86 9.11
CA LEU A 13 30.63 28.68 8.85
C LEU A 13 29.82 28.14 7.68
N TYR A 14 30.49 27.75 6.60
CA TYR A 14 29.85 27.14 5.44
C TYR A 14 29.19 25.79 5.78
N THR A 15 29.88 24.96 6.57
CA THR A 15 29.34 23.67 7.01
C THR A 15 28.12 23.85 7.92
N ASN A 16 28.15 24.83 8.84
CA ASN A 16 27.02 25.14 9.69
C ASN A 16 25.83 25.71 8.91
N ALA A 17 26.07 26.57 7.92
CA ALA A 17 25.03 27.09 7.03
C ALA A 17 24.37 25.95 6.22
N LYS A 18 25.14 25.00 5.69
CA LYS A 18 24.62 23.79 5.03
C LYS A 18 23.76 22.94 5.95
N LYS A 19 24.22 22.68 7.18
CA LYS A 19 23.45 21.93 8.19
C LYS A 19 22.13 22.63 8.51
N GLN A 20 22.14 23.95 8.66
CA GLN A 20 20.92 24.73 8.91
C GLN A 20 19.95 24.68 7.74
N LEU A 21 20.45 24.75 6.49
CA LEU A 21 19.61 24.63 5.30
C LEU A 21 18.98 23.23 5.22
N ALA A 22 19.79 22.17 5.35
CA ALA A 22 19.31 20.79 5.35
C ALA A 22 18.27 20.56 6.47
N ALA A 23 18.51 21.09 7.68
CA ALA A 23 17.55 21.00 8.77
C ALA A 23 16.22 21.70 8.44
N LYS A 24 16.28 22.90 7.85
CA LYS A 24 15.07 23.64 7.43
C LYS A 24 14.29 22.88 6.37
N GLU A 25 14.96 22.30 5.37
CA GLU A 25 14.31 21.49 4.32
C GLU A 25 13.66 20.24 4.89
N LEU A 26 14.34 19.52 5.78
CA LEU A 26 13.77 18.35 6.46
C LEU A 26 12.54 18.73 7.28
N ILE A 27 12.60 19.83 8.04
CA ILE A 27 11.46 20.31 8.83
C ILE A 27 10.29 20.70 7.92
N ALA A 28 10.55 21.41 6.82
CA ALA A 28 9.52 21.79 5.86
C ALA A 28 8.83 20.56 5.24
N ASN A 29 9.60 19.52 4.89
CA ASN A 29 9.07 18.25 4.41
C ASN A 29 8.24 17.53 5.48
N GLN A 30 8.69 17.49 6.73
CA GLN A 30 7.92 16.87 7.82
C GLN A 30 6.60 17.59 8.08
N ILE A 31 6.59 18.93 8.08
CA ILE A 31 5.36 19.72 8.21
C ILE A 31 4.39 19.39 7.06
N SER A 32 4.91 19.28 5.83
CA SER A 32 4.11 18.93 4.66
C SER A 32 3.49 17.53 4.78
N LEU A 33 4.26 16.54 5.24
CA LEU A 33 3.77 15.18 5.50
C LEU A 33 2.73 15.13 6.63
N LEU A 34 2.93 15.90 7.70
CA LEU A 34 1.96 16.01 8.79
C LEU A 34 0.64 16.59 8.30
N ASN A 35 0.67 17.65 7.48
CA ASN A 35 -0.53 18.23 6.90
C ASN A 35 -1.32 17.21 6.06
N VAL A 36 -0.62 16.42 5.23
CA VAL A 36 -1.23 15.33 4.46
C VAL A 36 -1.86 14.27 5.38
N ARG A 37 -1.15 13.84 6.43
CA ARG A 37 -1.66 12.87 7.40
C ARG A 37 -2.90 13.38 8.14
N THR A 38 -2.91 14.64 8.56
CA THR A 38 -4.08 15.26 9.21
C THR A 38 -5.28 15.39 8.27
N GLN A 39 -5.05 15.61 6.97
CA GLN A 39 -6.13 15.60 5.99
C GLN A 39 -6.71 14.20 5.84
N ILE A 40 -5.87 13.17 5.71
CA ILE A 40 -6.30 11.77 5.61
C ILE A 40 -7.09 11.34 6.86
N SER A 41 -6.60 11.66 8.06
CA SER A 41 -7.27 11.25 9.30
C SER A 41 -8.67 11.85 9.51
N ARG A 42 -9.02 12.89 8.74
CA ARG A 42 -10.35 13.50 8.73
C ARG A 42 -11.27 12.91 7.66
N ARG A 43 -10.75 12.12 6.72
CA ARG A 43 -11.56 11.49 5.67
C ARG A 43 -12.24 10.26 6.24
N GLN A 44 -13.56 10.21 6.04
CA GLN A 44 -14.35 9.04 6.40
C GLN A 44 -14.06 7.92 5.40
N GLY A 45 -13.75 6.74 5.94
CA GLY A 45 -13.62 5.49 5.20
C GLY A 45 -14.85 4.61 5.40
N ASN A 46 -15.01 3.62 4.52
CA ASN A 46 -15.95 2.53 4.73
C ASN A 46 -15.30 1.45 5.60
N ILE A 47 -16.14 0.67 6.29
CA ILE A 47 -15.72 -0.45 7.12
C ILE A 47 -15.80 -1.73 6.29
N TYR A 48 -14.72 -2.49 6.25
CA TYR A 48 -14.62 -3.77 5.55
C TYR A 48 -14.24 -4.88 6.54
N PRO A 49 -15.22 -5.66 7.04
CA PRO A 49 -14.95 -6.79 7.92
C PRO A 49 -14.12 -7.87 7.22
N LYS A 50 -13.39 -8.64 8.03
CA LYS A 50 -12.60 -9.78 7.56
C LYS A 50 -13.48 -10.86 6.91
N ALA A 51 -13.13 -11.26 5.68
CA ALA A 51 -13.80 -12.32 4.93
C ALA A 51 -13.16 -13.70 5.19
N VAL A 52 -13.26 -14.19 6.44
CA VAL A 52 -12.54 -15.39 6.92
C VAL A 52 -12.72 -16.62 6.01
N SER A 53 -13.96 -16.91 5.60
CA SER A 53 -14.25 -18.10 4.78
C SER A 53 -13.64 -18.02 3.39
N ILE A 54 -13.69 -16.84 2.74
CA ILE A 54 -13.14 -16.65 1.40
C ILE A 54 -11.61 -16.68 1.45
N GLN A 55 -11.01 -16.02 2.44
CA GLN A 55 -9.55 -16.06 2.65
C GLN A 55 -9.04 -17.50 2.86
N ALA A 56 -9.74 -18.30 3.67
CA ALA A 56 -9.39 -19.70 3.89
C ALA A 56 -9.47 -20.53 2.61
N ASN A 57 -10.52 -20.34 1.80
CA ASN A 57 -10.66 -21.02 0.51
C ASN A 57 -9.52 -20.68 -0.46
N ILE A 58 -9.10 -19.40 -0.51
CA ILE A 58 -7.98 -18.95 -1.34
C ILE A 58 -6.66 -19.61 -0.91
N LEU A 59 -6.39 -19.65 0.40
CA LEU A 59 -5.18 -20.27 0.93
C LEU A 59 -5.14 -21.78 0.63
N ASN A 60 -6.28 -22.45 0.76
CA ASN A 60 -6.43 -23.87 0.41
C ASN A 60 -6.22 -24.12 -1.09
N GLU A 61 -6.80 -23.29 -1.97
CA GLU A 61 -6.62 -23.39 -3.42
C GLU A 61 -5.16 -23.21 -3.84
N LEU A 62 -4.43 -22.31 -3.17
CA LEU A 62 -3.02 -22.08 -3.41
C LEU A 62 -2.10 -23.13 -2.76
N GLY A 63 -2.63 -23.96 -1.84
CA GLY A 63 -1.83 -24.86 -1.01
C GLY A 63 -0.78 -24.12 -0.18
N PHE A 64 -1.12 -22.93 0.30
CA PHE A 64 -0.16 -22.00 0.91
C PHE A 64 -0.50 -21.74 2.38
N GLU A 65 0.52 -21.84 3.25
CA GLU A 65 0.40 -21.43 4.65
C GLU A 65 1.07 -20.08 4.87
N LEU A 66 0.35 -19.15 5.50
CA LEU A 66 0.88 -17.83 5.83
C LEU A 66 1.98 -17.93 6.88
N THR A 67 3.05 -17.15 6.70
CA THR A 67 4.07 -16.95 7.73
C THR A 67 3.51 -16.15 8.90
N SER A 68 4.17 -16.21 10.07
CA SER A 68 3.79 -15.40 11.24
C SER A 68 3.72 -13.90 10.92
N TYR A 69 4.72 -13.38 10.21
CA TYR A 69 4.77 -11.98 9.78
C TYR A 69 3.64 -11.62 8.82
N GLN A 70 3.31 -12.50 7.86
CA GLN A 70 2.18 -12.25 6.95
C GLN A 70 0.85 -12.20 7.71
N LYS A 71 0.63 -13.09 8.68
CA LYS A 71 -0.57 -13.07 9.54
C LYS A 71 -0.68 -11.75 10.31
N GLN A 72 0.40 -11.32 10.95
CA GLN A 72 0.45 -10.05 11.69
C GLN A 72 0.11 -8.85 10.80
N VAL A 73 0.73 -8.76 9.62
CA VAL A 73 0.50 -7.65 8.70
C VAL A 73 -0.93 -7.66 8.13
N ILE A 74 -1.50 -8.84 7.88
CA ILE A 74 -2.91 -8.96 7.47
C ILE A 74 -3.83 -8.48 8.58
N GLU A 75 -3.59 -8.87 9.83
CA GLU A 75 -4.37 -8.42 11.00
C GLU A 75 -4.27 -6.89 11.19
N GLU A 76 -3.10 -6.30 10.98
CA GLU A 76 -2.93 -4.85 11.01
C GLU A 76 -3.76 -4.15 9.92
N ILE A 77 -3.75 -4.67 8.69
CA ILE A 77 -4.57 -4.15 7.59
C ILE A 77 -6.06 -4.34 7.88
N GLU A 78 -6.46 -5.47 8.43
CA GLU A 78 -7.85 -5.77 8.80
C GLU A 78 -8.37 -4.85 9.92
N CYS A 79 -7.50 -4.50 10.87
CA CYS A 79 -7.79 -3.51 11.90
C CYS A 79 -8.05 -2.13 11.28
N ASP A 80 -7.20 -1.69 10.36
CA ASP A 80 -7.37 -0.42 9.65
C ASP A 80 -8.64 -0.43 8.78
N GLN A 81 -8.89 -1.53 8.05
CA GLN A 81 -10.10 -1.73 7.24
C GLN A 81 -11.39 -1.75 8.06
N SER A 82 -11.31 -2.11 9.35
CA SER A 82 -12.45 -2.12 10.24
C SER A 82 -12.75 -0.74 10.88
N ASN A 83 -11.92 0.27 10.59
CA ASN A 83 -12.05 1.62 11.14
C ASN A 83 -12.89 2.53 10.22
N LYS A 84 -13.44 3.63 10.78
CA LYS A 84 -14.20 4.65 10.05
C LYS A 84 -13.33 5.69 9.34
N ILE A 85 -12.01 5.55 9.41
CA ILE A 85 -11.03 6.46 8.81
C ILE A 85 -10.45 5.77 7.58
N GLU A 86 -10.23 6.52 6.50
CA GLU A 86 -9.59 6.00 5.29
C GLU A 86 -8.22 5.36 5.61
N MET A 87 -8.02 4.10 5.21
CA MET A 87 -6.76 3.39 5.39
C MET A 87 -5.71 3.89 4.39
N VAL A 88 -4.58 4.38 4.90
CA VAL A 88 -3.38 4.70 4.11
C VAL A 88 -2.17 4.03 4.75
N ARG A 89 -1.68 2.97 4.09
CA ARG A 89 -0.61 2.12 4.61
C ARG A 89 0.40 1.78 3.51
N LEU A 90 1.67 1.67 3.90
CA LEU A 90 2.74 1.12 3.07
C LEU A 90 3.03 -0.32 3.49
N LEU A 91 2.78 -1.28 2.60
CA LEU A 91 3.20 -2.66 2.78
C LEU A 91 4.62 -2.84 2.23
N GLN A 92 5.60 -2.99 3.11
CA GLN A 92 7.01 -3.17 2.74
C GLN A 92 7.48 -4.59 3.01
N GLY A 93 8.32 -5.12 2.12
CA GLY A 93 8.95 -6.43 2.27
C GLY A 93 9.80 -6.77 1.06
N ASP A 94 10.72 -7.71 1.21
CA ASP A 94 11.65 -8.11 0.14
C ASP A 94 10.94 -8.74 -1.06
N VAL A 95 11.63 -8.82 -2.20
CA VAL A 95 11.12 -9.56 -3.36
C VAL A 95 10.89 -11.02 -2.95
N GLY A 96 9.70 -11.56 -3.25
CA GLY A 96 9.33 -12.93 -2.85
C GLY A 96 8.67 -13.07 -1.47
N SER A 97 8.60 -12.03 -0.64
CA SER A 97 7.97 -12.07 0.70
C SER A 97 6.44 -12.28 0.73
N GLY A 98 5.79 -12.42 -0.43
CA GLY A 98 4.34 -12.68 -0.52
C GLY A 98 3.45 -11.44 -0.43
N LYS A 99 3.97 -10.23 -0.69
CA LYS A 99 3.18 -8.97 -0.69
C LYS A 99 1.90 -9.05 -1.53
N THR A 100 1.97 -9.71 -2.70
CA THR A 100 0.84 -9.90 -3.60
C THR A 100 -0.27 -10.74 -2.96
N LEU A 101 0.08 -11.76 -2.16
CA LEU A 101 -0.89 -12.58 -1.45
C LEU A 101 -1.57 -11.79 -0.33
N VAL A 102 -0.79 -11.03 0.46
CA VAL A 102 -1.33 -10.13 1.49
C VAL A 102 -2.30 -9.11 0.88
N ALA A 103 -1.94 -8.50 -0.25
CA ALA A 103 -2.81 -7.60 -0.99
C ALA A 103 -4.10 -8.30 -1.45
N LEU A 104 -4.01 -9.51 -2.01
CA LEU A 104 -5.19 -10.26 -2.45
C LEU A 104 -6.16 -10.54 -1.29
N LEU A 105 -5.66 -11.07 -0.17
CA LEU A 105 -6.49 -11.44 0.99
C LEU A 105 -7.22 -10.23 1.59
N THR A 106 -6.55 -9.08 1.61
CA THR A 106 -7.12 -7.83 2.13
C THR A 106 -8.04 -7.14 1.13
N MET A 107 -7.80 -7.27 -0.18
CA MET A 107 -8.74 -6.83 -1.23
C MET A 107 -10.05 -7.62 -1.19
N VAL A 108 -9.98 -8.93 -0.88
CA VAL A 108 -11.17 -9.78 -0.79
C VAL A 108 -12.11 -9.35 0.34
N ASN A 109 -11.60 -8.80 1.44
CA ASN A 109 -12.44 -8.22 2.50
C ASN A 109 -13.33 -7.11 1.95
N VAL A 110 -12.78 -6.24 1.10
CA VAL A 110 -13.52 -5.16 0.44
C VAL A 110 -14.58 -5.74 -0.50
N VAL A 111 -14.20 -6.67 -1.36
CA VAL A 111 -15.11 -7.27 -2.35
C VAL A 111 -16.25 -8.04 -1.68
N ALA A 112 -15.99 -8.71 -0.56
CA ALA A 112 -17.00 -9.45 0.19
C ALA A 112 -18.14 -8.56 0.73
N THR A 113 -17.91 -7.25 0.86
CA THR A 113 -18.92 -6.27 1.28
C THR A 113 -19.71 -5.65 0.11
N GLY A 114 -19.49 -6.12 -1.13
CA GLY A 114 -20.16 -5.62 -2.33
C GLY A 114 -19.47 -4.42 -3.00
N PHE A 115 -18.34 -3.96 -2.45
CA PHE A 115 -17.50 -2.95 -3.07
C PHE A 115 -16.54 -3.56 -4.09
N GLN A 116 -15.77 -2.72 -4.77
CA GLN A 116 -14.73 -3.13 -5.71
C GLN A 116 -13.35 -2.84 -5.14
N ALA A 117 -12.38 -3.69 -5.47
CA ALA A 117 -10.98 -3.47 -5.16
C ALA A 117 -10.18 -3.42 -6.47
N THR A 118 -9.15 -2.57 -6.53
CA THR A 118 -8.29 -2.41 -7.71
C THR A 118 -6.83 -2.50 -7.30
N LEU A 119 -6.05 -3.27 -8.06
CA LEU A 119 -4.60 -3.32 -7.96
C LEU A 119 -4.00 -2.59 -9.16
N MET A 120 -3.14 -1.60 -8.89
CA MET A 120 -2.39 -0.90 -9.93
C MET A 120 -0.99 -1.50 -10.05
N ALA A 121 -0.52 -1.71 -11.29
CA ALA A 121 0.83 -2.17 -11.58
C ALA A 121 1.52 -1.20 -12.54
N PRO A 122 2.85 -1.02 -12.45
CA PRO A 122 3.56 0.01 -13.22
C PRO A 122 3.79 -0.36 -14.69
N THR A 123 3.62 -1.65 -15.05
CA THR A 123 3.79 -2.13 -16.43
C THR A 123 2.71 -3.14 -16.79
N ASP A 124 2.37 -3.21 -18.08
CA ASP A 124 1.43 -4.20 -18.62
C ASP A 124 1.84 -5.64 -18.25
N LEU A 125 3.15 -5.93 -18.27
CA LEU A 125 3.67 -7.26 -17.94
C LEU A 125 3.33 -7.64 -16.49
N LEU A 126 3.59 -6.75 -15.53
CA LEU A 126 3.25 -6.99 -14.12
C LEU A 126 1.75 -7.07 -13.89
N ALA A 127 0.96 -6.24 -14.59
CA ALA A 127 -0.50 -6.29 -14.52
C ALA A 127 -1.04 -7.67 -14.97
N ASN A 128 -0.50 -8.21 -16.08
CA ASN A 128 -0.87 -9.56 -16.55
C ASN A 128 -0.44 -10.64 -15.55
N GLN A 129 0.77 -10.56 -14.98
CA GLN A 129 1.23 -11.53 -13.97
C GLN A 129 0.33 -11.54 -12.73
N HIS A 130 -0.08 -10.36 -12.24
CA HIS A 130 -1.02 -10.28 -11.11
C HIS A 130 -2.41 -10.80 -11.48
N TYR A 131 -2.90 -10.50 -12.68
CA TYR A 131 -4.17 -11.01 -13.18
C TYR A 131 -4.21 -12.55 -13.22
N GLU A 132 -3.19 -13.18 -13.82
CA GLU A 132 -3.09 -14.64 -13.88
C GLU A 132 -3.03 -15.28 -12.49
N PHE A 133 -2.27 -14.68 -11.57
CA PHE A 133 -2.22 -15.11 -10.18
C PHE A 133 -3.60 -15.00 -9.49
N PHE A 134 -4.31 -13.88 -9.67
CA PHE A 134 -5.62 -13.65 -9.05
C PHE A 134 -6.69 -14.58 -9.61
N VAL A 135 -6.73 -14.80 -10.93
CA VAL A 135 -7.66 -15.75 -11.57
C VAL A 135 -7.44 -17.16 -11.02
N LYS A 136 -6.19 -17.59 -10.86
CA LYS A 136 -5.88 -18.89 -10.26
C LYS A 136 -6.33 -18.95 -8.79
N ALA A 137 -5.97 -17.93 -8.00
CA ALA A 137 -6.26 -17.90 -6.57
C ALA A 137 -7.76 -17.81 -6.25
N LEU A 138 -8.55 -17.18 -7.12
CA LEU A 138 -9.98 -16.92 -6.93
C LEU A 138 -10.88 -17.90 -7.69
N LYS A 139 -10.31 -18.92 -8.34
CA LYS A 139 -11.02 -19.86 -9.23
C LYS A 139 -12.28 -20.50 -8.63
N ASN A 140 -12.25 -20.81 -7.33
CA ASN A 140 -13.35 -21.44 -6.60
C ASN A 140 -14.20 -20.44 -5.79
N THR A 141 -14.17 -19.16 -6.19
CA THR A 141 -14.95 -18.09 -5.57
C THR A 141 -15.85 -17.44 -6.61
N ASN A 142 -16.89 -16.74 -6.17
CA ASN A 142 -17.76 -15.96 -7.05
C ASN A 142 -17.19 -14.56 -7.36
N ILE A 143 -15.91 -14.33 -7.09
CA ILE A 143 -15.25 -13.03 -7.29
C ILE A 143 -14.71 -12.97 -8.71
N ARG A 144 -15.18 -11.97 -9.46
CA ARG A 144 -14.72 -11.72 -10.83
C ARG A 144 -13.46 -10.87 -10.85
N VAL A 145 -12.51 -11.23 -11.69
CA VAL A 145 -11.25 -10.50 -11.87
C VAL A 145 -11.22 -9.88 -13.27
N GLY A 146 -10.95 -8.57 -13.32
CA GLY A 146 -10.80 -7.80 -14.55
C GLY A 146 -9.35 -7.39 -14.81
N LEU A 147 -8.92 -7.33 -16.08
CA LEU A 147 -7.67 -6.69 -16.49
C LEU A 147 -7.94 -5.51 -17.43
N LEU A 148 -7.38 -4.34 -17.09
CA LEU A 148 -7.39 -3.14 -17.91
C LEU A 148 -5.96 -2.65 -18.12
N THR A 149 -5.52 -2.59 -19.37
CA THR A 149 -4.19 -2.09 -19.77
C THR A 149 -4.33 -1.20 -21.00
N GLY A 150 -3.30 -0.40 -21.31
CA GLY A 150 -3.34 0.48 -22.48
C GLY A 150 -3.47 -0.26 -23.83
N LYS A 151 -3.14 -1.55 -23.87
CA LYS A 151 -3.31 -2.42 -25.05
C LYS A 151 -4.72 -2.98 -25.19
N ILE A 152 -5.49 -2.99 -24.12
CA ILE A 152 -6.87 -3.48 -24.11
C ILE A 152 -7.78 -2.27 -24.38
N LEU A 153 -8.31 -2.18 -25.62
CA LEU A 153 -9.35 -1.19 -25.94
C LEU A 153 -10.54 -1.36 -24.98
N GLY A 154 -11.06 -0.24 -24.47
CA GLY A 154 -12.01 -0.16 -23.33
C GLY A 154 -13.34 -0.91 -23.44
N GLN A 155 -13.54 -1.75 -24.46
CA GLN A 155 -14.68 -2.65 -24.63
C GLN A 155 -14.36 -4.11 -24.27
N LEU A 156 -13.09 -4.50 -24.13
CA LEU A 156 -12.65 -5.88 -23.89
C LEU A 156 -12.00 -6.06 -22.51
N VAL A 157 -12.67 -5.62 -21.45
CA VAL A 157 -12.26 -6.01 -20.10
C VAL A 157 -12.37 -7.54 -20.01
N LYS A 158 -11.23 -8.23 -19.83
CA LYS A 158 -11.23 -9.67 -19.58
C LYS A 158 -11.81 -9.92 -18.19
N ILE A 159 -13.11 -10.21 -18.11
CA ILE A 159 -13.79 -10.56 -16.87
C ILE A 159 -13.89 -12.09 -16.83
N LEU A 160 -13.20 -12.71 -15.87
CA LEU A 160 -13.35 -14.11 -15.50
C LEU A 160 -13.90 -14.20 -14.09
#